data_AF-A0A2N2II34-F1
#
_entry.id   AF-A0A2N2II34-F1
#
_cell.length_a   1.000
_cell.length_b   1.000
_cell.length_c   1.000
_cell.angle_alpha   90.00
_cell.angle_beta   90.00
_cell.angle_gamma   90.00
#
_symmetry.space_group_name_H-M   'P 1'
#
loop_
_entity.id
_entity.type
_entity.pdbx_description
1 polymer ?
#
loop_
_entity_poly.entity_id
_entity_poly.type
_entity_poly.pdbx_seq_one_letter_code
_entity_poly.pdbx_strand_id
1 'polypeptide(L)'
;MMVGVGLLALGCGAGGAADQVRPKDATYHDAVGGPSVNVAPTECREVGGAADPLVIDWKPEDRSDIEVAMKEGIAVVQFDCKTIRLLRDCNPLGRYAFIPVTQKVQVIRLVNADEITQTCRSAAQR
;
A
#
# COMPACT_ATOMS: atom_id res chain seq x y z
N MET A 1 44.86 17.19 -39.21
CA MET A 1 43.43 17.43 -39.40
C MET A 1 42.71 16.81 -38.21
N MET A 2 42.36 17.63 -37.21
CA MET A 2 41.76 17.19 -35.94
C MET A 2 40.29 16.82 -36.15
N VAL A 3 39.88 15.62 -35.75
CA VAL A 3 38.46 15.24 -35.63
C VAL A 3 38.10 15.33 -34.15
N GLY A 4 37.28 16.32 -33.81
CA GLY A 4 36.82 16.57 -32.44
C GLY A 4 35.84 15.50 -31.97
N VAL A 5 36.16 14.87 -30.83
CA VAL A 5 35.25 13.99 -30.10
C VAL A 5 34.27 14.87 -29.34
N GLY A 6 33.07 15.04 -29.92
CA GLY A 6 31.95 15.76 -29.32
C GLY A 6 31.37 14.99 -28.14
N LEU A 7 31.41 15.64 -26.98
CA LEU A 7 30.89 15.21 -25.69
C LEU A 7 29.36 14.96 -25.75
N LEU A 8 28.93 13.69 -25.77
CA LEU A 8 27.52 13.31 -25.57
C LEU A 8 27.18 13.35 -24.07
N ALA A 9 26.87 14.54 -23.57
CA ALA A 9 26.34 14.77 -22.22
C ALA A 9 24.80 14.77 -22.19
N LEU A 10 24.17 13.73 -22.75
CA LEU A 10 22.71 13.54 -22.71
C LEU A 10 22.38 12.30 -21.90
N GLY A 11 22.18 12.46 -20.60
CA GLY A 11 21.70 11.33 -19.80
C GLY A 11 21.74 11.50 -18.29
N CYS A 12 21.47 12.67 -17.76
CA CYS A 12 21.06 12.85 -16.35
C CYS A 12 20.37 14.20 -16.18
N GLY A 13 19.38 14.47 -17.05
CA GLY A 13 18.51 15.64 -16.95
C GLY A 13 17.22 15.25 -16.24
N ALA A 14 16.84 16.06 -15.24
CA ALA A 14 15.65 15.99 -14.38
C ALA A 14 14.50 15.08 -14.87
N GLY A 15 14.07 14.16 -14.00
CA GLY A 15 13.22 12.98 -14.24
C GLY A 15 11.77 13.19 -14.74
N GLY A 16 11.46 14.28 -15.45
CA GLY A 16 10.10 14.56 -15.94
C GLY A 16 9.60 13.61 -17.03
N ALA A 17 10.50 13.05 -17.86
CA ALA A 17 10.11 12.08 -18.89
C ALA A 17 9.75 10.70 -18.29
N ALA A 18 10.38 10.33 -17.17
CA ALA A 18 10.08 9.09 -16.48
C ALA A 18 8.73 9.14 -15.75
N ASP A 19 8.41 10.27 -15.10
CA ASP A 19 7.12 10.46 -14.42
C ASP A 19 5.92 10.45 -15.39
N GLN A 20 6.11 10.81 -16.66
CA GLN A 20 5.07 10.74 -17.71
C GLN A 20 4.72 9.30 -18.11
N VAL A 21 5.70 8.38 -18.07
CA VAL A 21 5.52 6.96 -18.46
C VAL A 21 5.20 6.09 -17.25
N ARG A 22 5.51 6.57 -16.04
CA ARG A 22 5.23 5.85 -14.79
C ARG A 22 3.71 5.70 -14.61
N PRO A 23 3.19 4.47 -14.50
CA PRO A 23 1.81 4.23 -14.11
C PRO A 23 1.55 4.88 -12.74
N LYS A 24 0.36 5.45 -12.56
CA LYS A 24 -0.07 5.96 -11.24
C LYS A 24 0.02 4.83 -10.21
N ASP A 25 0.36 5.18 -8.98
CA ASP A 25 0.43 4.21 -7.90
C ASP A 25 -0.93 3.51 -7.74
N ALA A 26 -0.92 2.18 -7.76
CA ALA A 26 -2.13 1.39 -7.67
C ALA A 26 -2.72 1.50 -6.26
N THR A 27 -4.02 1.75 -6.17
CA THR A 27 -4.75 1.72 -4.89
C THR A 27 -5.27 0.32 -4.59
N TYR A 28 -5.57 0.03 -3.33
CA TYR A 28 -6.25 -1.23 -2.98
C TYR A 28 -7.57 -1.39 -3.75
N HIS A 29 -8.31 -0.29 -3.92
CA HIS A 29 -9.55 -0.25 -4.70
C HIS A 29 -9.34 -0.71 -6.15
N ASP A 30 -8.24 -0.27 -6.79
CA ASP A 30 -7.90 -0.68 -8.15
C ASP A 30 -7.52 -2.17 -8.23
N ALA A 31 -6.84 -2.68 -7.20
CA ALA A 31 -6.36 -4.06 -7.16
C ALA A 31 -7.47 -5.11 -6.96
N VAL A 32 -8.55 -4.75 -6.26
CA VAL A 32 -9.66 -5.69 -5.96
C VAL A 32 -10.84 -5.60 -6.93
N GLY A 33 -10.70 -4.83 -8.02
CA GLY A 33 -11.68 -4.79 -9.11
C GLY A 33 -12.93 -3.93 -8.82
N GLY A 34 -12.81 -2.92 -7.95
CA GLY A 34 -13.91 -2.05 -7.54
C GLY A 34 -14.28 -2.22 -6.06
N PRO A 35 -15.44 -1.75 -5.60
CA PRO A 35 -15.80 -1.86 -4.20
C PRO A 35 -15.77 -3.33 -3.77
N SER A 36 -15.35 -3.58 -2.52
CA SER A 36 -15.29 -4.92 -1.93
C SER A 36 -16.52 -5.72 -2.35
N VAL A 37 -16.31 -6.97 -2.80
CA VAL A 37 -17.24 -7.88 -3.52
C VAL A 37 -18.70 -7.96 -3.00
N ASN A 38 -19.04 -7.34 -1.86
CA ASN A 38 -20.39 -7.26 -1.29
C ASN A 38 -20.84 -5.86 -0.81
N VAL A 39 -20.19 -4.76 -1.22
CA VAL A 39 -20.52 -3.39 -0.77
C VAL A 39 -20.74 -2.50 -2.00
N ALA A 40 -21.88 -1.82 -2.08
CA ALA A 40 -22.12 -0.87 -3.17
C ALA A 40 -21.15 0.33 -3.05
N PRO A 41 -20.56 0.83 -4.16
CA PRO A 41 -19.55 1.86 -4.14
C PRO A 41 -20.20 3.23 -4.01
N THR A 42 -20.70 3.66 -2.84
CA THR A 42 -20.99 5.09 -2.70
C THR A 42 -21.25 5.63 -1.30
N GLU A 43 -21.43 4.82 -0.27
CA GLU A 43 -21.87 5.36 1.03
C GLU A 43 -21.01 4.86 2.18
N CYS A 44 -20.36 5.82 2.82
CA CYS A 44 -19.78 5.62 4.14
C CYS A 44 -20.91 5.25 5.09
N ARG A 45 -20.94 3.98 5.46
CA ARG A 45 -21.97 3.40 6.30
C ARG A 45 -21.35 2.94 7.59
N GLU A 46 -22.12 3.01 8.66
CA GLU A 46 -21.77 2.29 9.88
C GLU A 46 -21.74 0.79 9.57
N VAL A 47 -20.61 0.16 9.84
CA VAL A 47 -20.46 -1.29 9.72
C VAL A 47 -20.93 -1.91 11.04
N GLY A 48 -22.10 -2.54 11.01
CA GLY A 48 -22.61 -3.32 12.14
C GLY A 48 -21.92 -4.69 12.20
N GLY A 49 -21.22 -4.97 13.29
CA GLY A 49 -20.58 -6.26 13.55
C GLY A 49 -19.15 -6.40 13.00
N ALA A 50 -18.42 -7.40 13.53
CA ALA A 50 -17.04 -7.69 13.16
C ALA A 50 -16.95 -8.47 11.84
N ALA A 51 -17.20 -7.84 10.70
CA ALA A 51 -16.97 -8.47 9.41
C ALA A 51 -16.82 -7.42 8.30
N ASP A 52 -15.61 -6.85 8.21
CA ASP A 52 -14.85 -6.55 6.99
C ASP A 52 -13.71 -5.57 7.36
N PRO A 53 -12.44 -5.86 7.05
CA PRO A 53 -11.34 -4.97 7.40
C PRO A 53 -11.44 -3.67 6.60
N LEU A 54 -11.36 -2.53 7.30
CA LEU A 54 -11.19 -1.24 6.67
C LEU A 54 -9.76 -1.15 6.11
N VAL A 55 -9.63 -1.14 4.79
CA VAL A 55 -8.35 -0.97 4.09
C VAL A 55 -8.20 0.48 3.66
N ILE A 56 -7.04 1.08 3.96
CA ILE A 56 -6.73 2.48 3.68
C ILE A 56 -5.36 2.53 3.01
N ASP A 57 -5.27 3.22 1.88
CA ASP A 57 -4.02 3.50 1.19
C ASP A 57 -3.36 4.74 1.80
N TRP A 58 -2.36 4.55 2.67
CA TRP A 58 -1.56 5.63 3.24
C TRP A 58 -0.21 5.78 2.58
N LYS A 59 0.31 7.01 2.68
CA LYS A 59 1.72 7.26 2.37
C LYS A 59 2.61 6.56 3.40
N PRO A 60 3.85 6.19 3.02
CA PRO A 60 4.79 5.56 3.94
C PRO A 60 5.03 6.34 5.24
N GLU A 61 5.02 7.67 5.18
CA GLU A 61 5.24 8.54 6.33
C GLU A 61 4.05 8.47 7.30
N ASP A 62 2.82 8.57 6.79
CA ASP A 62 1.60 8.51 7.61
C ASP A 62 1.45 7.14 8.29
N ARG A 63 1.84 6.07 7.60
CA ARG A 63 1.89 4.72 8.18
C ARG A 63 2.91 4.63 9.30
N SER A 64 4.11 5.19 9.09
CA SER A 64 5.19 5.18 10.08
C SER A 64 4.77 5.89 11.37
N ASP A 65 4.08 7.02 11.25
CA ASP A 65 3.55 7.78 12.39
C ASP A 65 2.59 6.94 13.24
N ILE A 66 1.76 6.12 12.61
CA ILE A 66 0.82 5.25 13.31
C ILE A 66 1.53 4.08 13.98
N GLU A 67 2.51 3.47 13.32
CA GLU A 67 3.33 2.44 13.94
C GLU A 67 4.08 2.97 15.17
N VAL A 68 4.53 4.23 15.16
CA VAL A 68 5.13 4.90 16.32
C VAL A 68 4.09 5.14 17.42
N ALA A 69 2.93 5.71 17.10
CA ALA A 69 1.86 5.95 18.07
C ALA A 69 1.38 4.66 18.76
N MET A 70 1.37 3.54 18.03
CA MET A 70 0.98 2.23 18.56
C MET A 70 2.05 1.57 19.45
N LYS A 71 3.28 2.08 19.52
CA LYS A 71 4.28 1.61 20.50
C LYS A 71 3.91 1.99 21.93
N GLU A 72 3.25 3.14 22.08
CA GLU A 72 2.91 3.72 23.38
C GLU A 72 1.49 3.34 23.83
N GLY A 73 0.70 2.72 22.96
CA GLY A 73 -0.67 2.29 23.26
C GLY A 73 -1.47 1.97 22.01
N ILE A 74 -2.66 2.56 21.90
CA ILE A 74 -3.50 2.48 20.70
C ILE A 74 -3.53 3.82 19.99
N ALA A 75 -3.36 3.82 18.67
CA ALA A 75 -3.50 5.02 17.87
C ALA A 75 -4.99 5.40 17.75
N VAL A 76 -5.31 6.64 18.10
CA VAL A 76 -6.66 7.20 17.89
C VAL A 76 -6.67 7.97 16.59
N VAL A 77 -7.65 7.69 15.76
CA VAL A 77 -7.80 8.35 14.46
C VAL A 77 -9.15 9.03 14.34
N GLN A 78 -9.17 10.17 13.67
CA GLN A 78 -10.39 10.78 13.16
C GLN A 78 -10.68 10.20 11.77
N PHE A 79 -11.92 9.79 11.53
CA PHE A 79 -12.41 9.36 10.23
C PHE A 79 -13.60 10.21 9.80
N ASP A 80 -13.55 10.76 8.59
CA ASP A 80 -14.61 11.58 7.99
C ASP A 80 -15.14 11.01 6.66
N CYS A 81 -15.08 9.68 6.51
CA CYS A 81 -15.46 8.94 5.31
C CYS A 81 -14.55 9.09 4.09
N LYS A 82 -13.76 10.17 4.03
CA LYS A 82 -12.84 10.45 2.92
C LYS A 82 -11.40 10.38 3.36
N THR A 83 -11.14 10.75 4.60
CA THR A 83 -9.80 10.86 5.16
C THR A 83 -9.74 10.18 6.51
N ILE A 84 -8.57 9.62 6.79
CA ILE A 84 -8.17 9.27 8.16
C ILE A 84 -7.00 10.14 8.56
N ARG A 85 -7.07 10.70 9.76
CA ARG A 85 -5.98 11.46 10.39
C ARG A 85 -5.67 10.93 11.79
N LEU A 86 -4.39 10.75 12.08
CA LEU A 86 -3.91 10.41 13.41
C LEU A 86 -4.08 11.60 14.37
N LEU A 87 -4.67 11.35 15.53
CA LEU A 87 -4.77 12.32 16.63
C LEU A 87 -3.64 12.08 17.63
N ARG A 88 -2.50 12.74 17.40
CA ARG A 88 -1.25 12.50 18.17
C ARG A 88 -1.38 12.79 19.67
N ASP A 89 -2.22 13.75 20.05
CA ASP A 89 -2.41 14.16 21.45
C ASP A 89 -3.61 13.48 22.12
N CYS A 90 -4.27 12.53 21.44
CA CYS A 90 -5.44 11.84 21.98
C CYS A 90 -5.05 10.46 22.51
N ASN A 91 -5.03 10.33 23.84
CA ASN A 91 -4.73 9.08 24.53
C ASN A 91 -5.95 8.63 25.34
N PRO A 92 -6.56 7.48 25.01
CA PRO A 92 -7.70 6.97 25.75
C PRO A 92 -7.25 6.49 27.14
N LEU A 93 -8.05 6.80 28.15
CA LEU A 93 -7.79 6.36 29.52
C LEU A 93 -7.90 4.83 29.60
N GLY A 94 -6.81 4.17 29.98
CA GLY A 94 -6.76 2.72 30.14
C GLY A 94 -5.37 2.15 29.82
N ARG A 95 -5.21 0.83 30.00
CA ARG A 95 -4.00 0.12 29.59
C ARG A 95 -4.31 -0.65 28.32
N TYR A 96 -3.94 -0.06 27.19
CA TYR A 96 -4.06 -0.68 25.88
C TYR A 96 -2.66 -0.96 25.34
N ALA A 97 -2.51 -2.07 24.61
CA ALA A 97 -1.26 -2.41 23.95
C ALA A 97 -1.58 -2.95 22.56
N PHE A 98 -0.82 -2.48 21.57
CA PHE A 98 -0.83 -3.08 20.24
C PHE A 98 0.02 -4.34 20.22
N ILE A 99 -0.56 -5.45 19.77
CA ILE A 99 0.18 -6.70 19.52
C ILE A 99 0.34 -6.83 18.01
N PRO A 100 1.57 -6.68 17.47
CA PRO A 100 1.79 -6.85 16.05
C PRO A 100 1.54 -8.31 15.66
N VAL A 101 0.63 -8.54 14.73
CA VAL A 101 0.47 -9.84 14.08
C VAL A 101 1.54 -9.99 13.00
N THR A 102 2.47 -10.92 13.18
CA THR A 102 3.45 -11.25 12.15
C THR A 102 2.74 -11.94 10.98
N GLN A 103 2.93 -11.45 9.76
CA GLN A 103 2.38 -12.12 8.57
C GLN A 103 2.95 -13.54 8.48
N LYS A 104 2.08 -14.54 8.49
CA LYS A 104 2.46 -15.93 8.23
C LYS A 104 2.65 -16.10 6.72
N VAL A 105 3.89 -16.02 6.26
CA VAL A 105 4.23 -16.32 4.87
C VAL A 105 4.34 -17.84 4.68
N GLN A 106 3.46 -18.41 3.86
CA GLN A 106 3.65 -19.76 3.33
C GLN A 106 4.60 -19.67 2.14
N VAL A 107 5.85 -20.11 2.35
CA VAL A 107 6.83 -20.21 1.27
C VAL A 107 6.51 -21.47 0.46
N ILE A 108 5.89 -21.30 -0.70
CA ILE A 108 5.81 -22.37 -1.70
C ILE A 108 7.20 -22.44 -2.35
N ARG A 109 7.94 -23.52 -2.08
CA ARG A 109 9.21 -23.79 -2.74
C ARG A 109 8.91 -24.34 -4.13
N LEU A 110 9.12 -23.53 -5.15
CA LEU A 110 9.12 -23.97 -6.54
C LEU A 110 10.47 -24.63 -6.82
N VAL A 111 10.47 -25.93 -7.09
CA VAL A 111 11.72 -26.74 -7.13
C VAL A 111 12.24 -26.90 -8.56
N ASN A 112 11.38 -26.73 -9.57
CA ASN A 112 11.76 -26.91 -10.97
C ASN A 112 11.18 -25.82 -11.90
N ALA A 113 11.75 -25.71 -13.10
CA ALA A 113 11.40 -24.70 -14.08
C ALA A 113 9.95 -24.82 -14.60
N ASP A 114 9.40 -26.05 -14.59
CA ASP A 114 8.03 -26.31 -15.02
C ASP A 114 7.03 -25.74 -14.01
N GLU A 115 7.31 -25.89 -12.71
CA GLU A 115 6.51 -25.37 -11.60
C GLU A 115 6.49 -23.83 -11.59
N ILE A 116 7.62 -23.19 -11.90
CA ILE A 116 7.71 -21.73 -12.08
C ILE A 116 6.87 -21.28 -13.27
N THR A 117 7.02 -21.94 -14.41
CA THR A 117 6.29 -21.57 -15.64
C THR A 117 4.78 -21.72 -15.46
N GLN A 118 4.35 -22.79 -14.78
CA GLN A 118 2.94 -23.06 -14.53
C GLN A 118 2.33 -22.08 -13.50
N THR A 119 3.09 -21.69 -12.48
CA THR A 119 2.68 -20.67 -11.50
C THR A 119 2.60 -19.27 -12.12
N CYS A 120 3.58 -18.89 -12.94
CA CYS A 120 3.54 -17.60 -13.64
C CYS A 120 2.41 -17.52 -14.67
N ARG A 121 2.10 -18.62 -15.38
CA ARG A 121 0.96 -18.67 -16.31
C ARG A 121 -0.39 -18.56 -15.58
N SER A 122 -0.55 -19.21 -14.43
CA SER A 122 -1.80 -19.14 -13.67
C SER A 122 -2.00 -17.79 -12.98
N ALA A 123 -0.91 -17.11 -12.60
CA ALA A 123 -0.97 -15.73 -12.10
C ALA A 123 -1.32 -14.70 -13.18
N ALA A 124 -0.92 -14.92 -14.44
CA ALA A 124 -1.26 -14.04 -15.57
C ALA A 124 -2.69 -14.19 -16.11
N GLN A 125 -3.44 -15.18 -15.62
CA GLN A 125 -4.82 -15.49 -16.04
C GLN A 125 -5.89 -15.06 -15.01
N ARG A 126 -5.47 -14.39 -13.93
CA ARG A 126 -6.36 -13.73 -12.97
C ARG A 126 -6.30 -12.23 -13.17
#